data_AF-A0A7G1I919-F1
#
_entry.id   AF-A0A7G1I919-F1
#
_cell.length_a   1.000
_cell.length_b   1.000
_cell.length_c   1.000
_cell.angle_alpha   90.00
_cell.angle_beta   90.00
_cell.angle_gamma   90.00
#
_symmetry.space_group_name_H-M   'P 1'
#
loop_
_entity.id
_entity.type
_entity.pdbx_description
1 polymer ?
#
loop_
_entity_poly.entity_id
_entity_poly.type
_entity_poly.pdbx_seq_one_letter_code
_entity_poly.pdbx_strand_id
1 'polypeptide(L)'
;MIDVSSIKELCRRWYPRIYFGQPPKGLAHRALADIHESIRELQYYRRTAFVPPPGPSTSEIAAVVADIQVGADAPVTIDSAEEPPTG
;
A
#
# COMPACT_ATOMS: atom_id res chain seq x y z
N MET A 1 -2.90 12.04 12.56
CA MET A 1 -4.14 11.27 12.26
C MET A 1 -3.71 10.00 11.52
N ILE A 2 -4.24 8.82 11.90
CA ILE A 2 -4.00 7.56 11.19
C ILE A 2 -5.31 7.16 10.51
N ASP A 3 -5.35 7.17 9.19
CA ASP A 3 -6.54 6.82 8.42
C ASP A 3 -6.51 5.34 8.00
N VAL A 4 -7.42 4.56 8.58
CA VAL A 4 -7.59 3.13 8.27
C VAL A 4 -8.17 2.92 6.86
N SER A 5 -8.91 3.90 6.34
CA SER A 5 -9.53 3.85 5.01
C SER A 5 -8.49 3.86 3.89
N SER A 6 -7.42 4.64 4.07
CA SER A 6 -6.26 4.64 3.17
C SER A 6 -5.63 3.24 3.06
N ILE A 7 -5.44 2.55 4.19
CA ILE A 7 -4.90 1.18 4.21
C ILE A 7 -5.85 0.19 3.54
N LYS A 8 -7.17 0.32 3.81
CA LYS A 8 -8.21 -0.49 3.17
C LYS A 8 -8.15 -0.37 1.65
N GLU A 9 -8.02 0.84 1.12
CA GLU A 9 -7.98 1.10 -0.32
C GLU A 9 -6.68 0.58 -0.99
N LEU A 10 -5.55 0.60 -0.28
CA LEU A 10 -4.32 -0.08 -0.73
C LEU A 10 -4.51 -1.59 -0.76
N CYS A 11 -5.06 -2.18 0.32
CA CYS A 11 -5.34 -3.61 0.38
C CYS A 11 -6.30 -4.05 -0.72
N ARG A 12 -7.30 -3.23 -1.07
CA ARG A 12 -8.22 -3.51 -2.18
C ARG A 12 -7.51 -3.64 -3.53
N ARG A 13 -6.49 -2.83 -3.78
CA ARG A 13 -5.75 -2.79 -5.05
C ARG A 13 -4.61 -3.80 -5.10
N TRP A 14 -3.80 -3.87 -4.05
CA TRP A 14 -2.58 -4.68 -4.02
C TRP A 14 -2.82 -6.10 -3.50
N TYR A 15 -3.81 -6.28 -2.61
CA TYR A 15 -4.07 -7.56 -1.96
C TYR A 15 -5.58 -7.91 -1.93
N PRO A 16 -6.24 -8.15 -3.08
CA PRO A 16 -7.67 -8.40 -3.13
C PRO A 16 -8.16 -9.50 -2.17
N ARG A 17 -7.36 -10.56 -1.97
CA ARG A 17 -7.68 -11.66 -1.03
C ARG A 17 -7.80 -11.18 0.42
N ILE A 18 -7.00 -10.20 0.84
CA ILE A 18 -7.08 -9.60 2.18
C ILE A 18 -8.35 -8.74 2.27
N TYR A 19 -8.61 -7.92 1.26
CA TYR A 19 -9.79 -7.05 1.26
C TYR A 19 -11.11 -7.82 1.36
N PHE A 20 -11.27 -8.89 0.56
CA PHE A 20 -12.48 -9.71 0.60
C PHE A 20 -12.56 -10.65 1.82
N GLY A 21 -11.45 -10.84 2.55
CA GLY A 21 -11.39 -11.63 3.77
C GLY A 21 -11.62 -10.83 5.06
N GLN A 22 -11.91 -9.52 4.97
CA GLN A 22 -12.11 -8.67 6.14
C GLN A 22 -13.38 -9.06 6.93
N PRO A 23 -13.37 -8.96 8.27
CA PRO A 23 -14.55 -9.23 9.09
C PRO A 23 -15.67 -8.21 8.80
N PRO A 24 -16.95 -8.61 8.88
CA PRO A 24 -18.07 -7.70 8.66
C PRO A 24 -18.09 -6.60 9.72
N LYS A 25 -18.39 -5.36 9.30
CA LYS A 25 -18.63 -4.23 10.21
C LYS A 25 -20.02 -4.33 10.84
N GLY A 26 -20.13 -4.05 12.13
CA GLY A 26 -21.39 -4.00 12.84
C GLY A 26 -22.03 -2.63 12.65
N LEU A 27 -23.25 -2.58 12.11
CA LEU A 27 -23.96 -1.32 11.88
C LEU A 27 -24.59 -0.77 13.18
N ALA A 28 -23.77 -0.48 14.19
CA ALA A 28 -24.25 -0.02 15.48
C ALA A 28 -24.46 1.51 15.56
N HIS A 29 -24.03 2.28 14.56
CA HIS A 29 -24.18 3.75 14.43
C HIS A 29 -23.88 4.54 15.72
N ARG A 30 -22.95 4.05 16.54
CA ARG A 30 -22.47 4.72 17.76
C ARG A 30 -20.99 5.03 17.61
N ALA A 31 -20.58 6.26 17.88
CA ALA A 31 -19.19 6.72 17.70
C ALA A 31 -18.15 5.80 18.39
N LEU A 32 -18.41 5.33 19.61
CA LEU A 32 -17.51 4.41 20.31
C LEU A 32 -17.43 3.03 19.61
N ALA A 33 -18.54 2.55 19.05
CA ALA A 33 -18.54 1.31 18.28
C ALA A 33 -17.71 1.45 17.00
N ASP A 34 -17.83 2.58 16.31
CA ASP A 34 -17.06 2.88 15.08
C ASP A 34 -15.55 2.96 15.36
N ILE A 35 -15.14 3.52 16.51
CA ILE A 35 -13.73 3.53 16.95
C ILE A 35 -13.24 2.10 17.18
N HIS A 36 -13.97 1.28 17.93
CA HIS A 36 -13.59 -0.11 18.17
C HIS A 36 -13.55 -0.94 16.87
N GLU A 37 -14.41 -0.64 15.91
CA GLU A 37 -14.39 -1.26 14.58
C GLU A 37 -13.17 -0.84 13.78
N SER A 38 -12.81 0.44 13.79
CA SER A 38 -11.62 0.94 13.11
C SER A 38 -10.34 0.33 13.69
N ILE A 39 -10.28 0.16 15.02
CA ILE A 39 -9.14 -0.51 15.69
C ILE A 39 -9.07 -1.99 15.28
N ARG A 40 -10.19 -2.72 15.26
CA ARG A 40 -10.22 -4.12 14.82
C ARG A 40 -9.82 -4.27 13.36
N GLU A 41 -10.27 -3.36 12.50
CA GLU A 41 -9.88 -3.32 11.10
C GLU A 41 -8.38 -3.08 10.93
N LEU A 42 -7.79 -2.14 11.68
CA LEU A 42 -6.34 -1.92 11.66
C LEU A 42 -5.56 -3.13 12.18
N GLN A 43 -6.04 -3.81 13.22
CA GLN A 43 -5.45 -5.05 13.72
C GLN A 43 -5.47 -6.17 12.67
N TYR A 44 -6.55 -6.27 11.90
CA TYR A 44 -6.65 -7.21 10.78
C TYR A 44 -5.58 -6.92 9.73
N TYR A 45 -5.52 -5.69 9.21
CA TYR A 45 -4.51 -5.33 8.21
C TYR A 45 -3.08 -5.50 8.72
N ARG A 46 -2.79 -5.13 9.98
CA ARG A 46 -1.47 -5.33 10.59
C ARG A 46 -1.00 -6.78 10.55
N ARG A 47 -1.92 -7.75 10.66
CA ARG A 47 -1.58 -9.19 10.68
C ARG A 47 -1.54 -9.83 9.30
N THR A 48 -2.19 -9.23 8.30
CA THR A 48 -2.34 -9.84 6.97
C THR A 48 -1.56 -9.12 5.88
N ALA A 49 -1.40 -7.80 5.97
CA ALA A 49 -0.83 -6.95 4.91
C ALA A 49 0.56 -6.38 5.24
N PHE A 50 0.95 -6.36 6.52
CA PHE A 50 2.26 -5.84 6.95
C PHE A 50 3.21 -6.97 7.34
N VAL A 51 4.51 -6.68 7.27
CA VAL A 51 5.56 -7.62 7.69
C VAL A 51 5.41 -7.91 9.19
N PRO A 52 5.44 -9.19 9.60
CA PRO A 52 5.33 -9.55 11.01
C PRO A 52 6.54 -9.01 11.81
N PRO A 53 6.35 -8.64 13.09
CA PRO A 53 7.46 -8.33 13.98
C PRO A 53 8.46 -9.50 14.05
N PRO A 54 9.78 -9.23 14.16
CA PRO A 54 10.42 -7.93 14.38
C PRO A 54 10.56 -7.04 13.12
N GLY A 55 10.11 -7.50 11.96
CA GLY A 55 10.32 -6.84 10.68
C GLY A 55 11.58 -7.36 9.97
N PRO A 56 11.86 -6.84 8.77
CA PRO A 56 13.03 -7.24 8.00
C PRO A 56 14.31 -6.74 8.65
N SER A 57 15.39 -7.51 8.48
CA SER A 57 16.75 -7.15 8.90
C SER A 57 17.29 -5.97 8.09
N THR A 58 18.34 -5.32 8.61
CA THR A 58 19.02 -4.21 7.92
C THR A 58 19.50 -4.60 6.52
N SER A 59 19.98 -5.85 6.34
CA SER A 59 20.43 -6.34 5.03
C SER A 59 19.29 -6.55 4.04
N GLU A 60 18.13 -7.05 4.50
CA GLU A 60 16.94 -7.20 3.64
C GLU A 60 16.39 -5.83 3.22
N ILE A 61 16.39 -4.85 4.12
CA ILE A 61 16.00 -3.46 3.81
C ILE A 61 16.95 -2.88 2.75
N ALA A 62 18.26 -3.06 2.91
CA ALA A 62 19.25 -2.56 1.96
C ALA A 62 19.05 -3.17 0.55
N ALA A 63 18.72 -4.45 0.46
CA ALA A 63 18.44 -5.11 -0.82
C ALA A 63 17.20 -4.52 -1.52
N VAL A 64 16.12 -4.26 -0.78
CA VAL A 64 14.90 -3.63 -1.33
C VAL A 64 15.18 -2.19 -1.83
N VAL A 65 16.01 -1.42 -1.10
CA VAL A 65 16.39 -0.07 -1.52
C VAL A 65 17.16 -0.11 -2.85
N ALA A 66 18.12 -1.02 -2.99
CA ALA A 66 18.88 -1.17 -4.21
C ALA A 66 17.98 -1.53 -5.41
N ASP A 67 17.04 -2.46 -5.23
CA ASP A 67 16.08 -2.87 -6.27
C ASP A 67 15.21 -1.70 -6.77
N ILE A 68 14.67 -0.90 -5.83
CA ILE A 68 13.85 0.27 -6.17
C ILE A 68 14.67 1.35 -6.90
N GLN A 69 15.92 1.57 -6.49
CA GLN A 69 16.79 2.57 -7.10
C GLN A 69 17.23 2.18 -8.52
N VAL A 70 17.47 0.89 -8.78
CA VAL A 70 17.78 0.38 -10.13
C VAL A 70 16.62 0.64 -11.09
N GLY A 71 15.37 0.59 -10.62
CA GLY A 71 14.19 0.96 -11.41
C GLY A 71 14.03 2.47 -11.66
N ALA A 72 14.65 3.32 -10.83
CA ALA A 72 14.58 4.78 -10.95
C ALA A 72 15.68 5.36 -11.86
N ASP A 73 16.80 4.66 -12.03
CA ASP A 73 17.96 5.09 -12.82
C ASP A 73 17.96 4.52 -14.25
N ALA A 74 16.84 3.94 -14.70
CA ALA A 74 16.67 3.58 -16.11
C ALA A 74 16.81 4.87 -16.95
N PRO A 75 17.73 4.93 -17.93
CA PRO A 75 17.93 6.13 -18.71
C PRO A 75 16.63 6.41 -19.48
N VAL A 76 15.97 7.50 -19.10
CA VAL A 76 14.87 8.07 -19.89
C VAL A 76 15.50 8.49 -21.21
N THR A 77 15.44 7.60 -22.20
CA THR A 77 15.67 7.94 -23.60
C THR A 77 14.45 8.76 -24.01
N ILE A 78 14.51 10.06 -23.72
CA ILE A 78 13.64 11.04 -24.37
C ILE A 78 14.20 11.15 -25.79
N ASP A 79 13.75 10.25 -26.67
CA ASP A 79 13.97 10.40 -28.10
C ASP A 79 13.10 11.57 -28.57
N SER A 80 13.68 12.76 -28.53
CA SER A 80 13.14 13.94 -29.19
C SER A 80 13.54 13.87 -30.66
N ALA A 81 12.63 13.38 -31.51
CA ALA A 81 12.60 13.57 -32.96
C ALA A 81 11.15 13.33 -33.42
N GLU A 82 10.48 14.11 -34.26
CA GLU A 82 10.86 15.09 -35.29
C GLU A 82 9.65 16.03 -35.48
N GLU A 83 9.84 17.34 -35.62
CA GLU A 83 8.77 18.22 -36.13
C GLU A 83 8.49 17.89 -37.61
N PRO A 84 7.23 17.94 -38.07
CA PRO A 84 6.92 17.63 -39.46
C PRO A 84 7.41 18.75 -40.39
N PRO A 85 7.77 18.44 -41.65
CA PRO A 85 8.25 19.45 -42.58
C PRO A 85 7.12 20.42 -42.92
N THR A 86 7.33 21.70 -42.62
CA THR A 86 6.50 22.78 -43.16
C THR A 86 7.14 23.21 -44.47
N GLY A 87 6.39 23.07 -45.56
CA GLY A 87 6.80 23.48 -46.91
C GLY A 87 6.90 24.98 -47.10
#